data_AF-A0A2E0IDS7-F1
#
_entry.id   AF-A0A2E0IDS7-F1
#
_cell.length_a   1.000
_cell.length_b   1.000
_cell.length_c   1.000
_cell.angle_alpha   90.00
_cell.angle_beta   90.00
_cell.angle_gamma   90.00
#
_symmetry.space_group_name_H-M   'P 1'
#
loop_
_entity.id
_entity.type
_entity.pdbx_description
1 polymer ?
#
loop_
_entity_poly.entity_id
_entity_poly.type
_entity_poly.pdbx_seq_one_letter_code
_entity_poly.pdbx_strand_id
1 'polypeptide(L)'
;MTAKNSQTETVKEAVSAASRAISGNPEMEISFGGMGSSLPNPPKTIKELNSFRGKADSLACIEKYRDKKIRINSGTEKVDALLRVMEDARVEILGSINYPGIASNLNAKFEDSCKLFQSLEEKEDHLEIALESWLRKLCLPHIESGGSDQFLEYWGTLFNAQDEKVKEGLITSLSDQQKFQETAKDFLQSLNIEDEDSDSEDHDIEDETEQEEESASQDAEDDESVESEASPEQQDEEGTEETDADAGDLDEDAIVDENQEVITNQSWLESLVGQTSNFTYKVYTRSFDEEIKAEDLCSPEEILRLRKHLDQLMGPSKSTISKLAHRLQRFLMAQQNRSWEFNKEEGMLDSARLHKIITDPLTPLSYKIEKDTEFRDTSVSILVDSSGSMRGRSMTVAAICADIISTTLERCNVKTEVLGFTTKQWKGGESRKLWMEDGKPENPGRLNDIRHIIFKSAD
;
A
#
# COMPACT_ATOMS: atom_id res chain seq x y z
N MET A 1 -28.72 9.57 -34.32
CA MET A 1 -27.54 8.69 -34.31
C MET A 1 -27.06 8.65 -32.88
N THR A 2 -26.84 7.48 -32.29
CA THR A 2 -26.18 7.39 -30.97
C THR A 2 -24.73 7.86 -31.11
N ALA A 3 -24.21 8.52 -30.07
CA ALA A 3 -22.76 8.72 -29.96
C ALA A 3 -22.10 7.34 -29.87
N LYS A 4 -20.88 7.21 -30.41
CA LYS A 4 -20.06 6.03 -30.10
C LYS A 4 -19.54 6.21 -28.68
N ASN A 5 -20.02 5.40 -27.74
CA ASN A 5 -19.34 5.21 -26.44
C ASN A 5 -17.85 4.92 -26.71
N SER A 6 -16.97 5.37 -25.83
CA SER A 6 -15.58 4.97 -25.88
C SER A 6 -15.45 3.44 -25.72
N GLN A 7 -14.36 2.88 -26.22
CA GLN A 7 -14.07 1.45 -26.04
C GLN A 7 -14.00 1.11 -24.54
N THR A 8 -13.45 2.01 -23.72
CA THR A 8 -13.35 1.88 -22.26
C THR A 8 -14.73 1.83 -21.58
N GLU A 9 -15.66 2.73 -21.94
CA GLU A 9 -17.05 2.69 -21.43
C GLU A 9 -17.75 1.40 -21.83
N THR A 10 -17.62 0.99 -23.10
CA THR A 10 -18.20 -0.24 -23.62
C THR A 10 -17.70 -1.47 -22.85
N VAL A 11 -16.42 -1.49 -22.43
CA VAL A 11 -15.86 -2.54 -21.57
C VAL A 11 -16.38 -2.45 -20.13
N LYS A 12 -16.47 -1.25 -19.53
CA LYS A 12 -17.08 -1.08 -18.18
C LYS A 12 -18.54 -1.56 -18.15
N GLU A 13 -19.33 -1.18 -19.15
CA GLU A 13 -20.73 -1.61 -19.32
C GLU A 13 -20.83 -3.14 -19.45
N ALA A 14 -20.05 -3.75 -20.35
CA ALA A 14 -20.08 -5.19 -20.61
C ALA A 14 -19.60 -6.03 -19.41
N VAL A 15 -18.60 -5.55 -18.67
CA VAL A 15 -18.11 -6.22 -17.45
C VAL A 15 -19.14 -6.09 -16.31
N SER A 16 -19.72 -4.92 -16.09
CA SER A 16 -20.78 -4.72 -15.09
C SER A 16 -22.00 -5.63 -15.34
N ALA A 17 -22.43 -5.73 -16.60
CA ALA A 17 -23.53 -6.59 -16.99
C ALA A 17 -23.21 -8.08 -16.81
N ALA A 18 -21.97 -8.49 -17.11
CA ALA A 18 -21.51 -9.86 -16.88
C ALA A 18 -21.49 -10.20 -15.38
N SER A 19 -20.86 -9.38 -14.54
CA SER A 19 -20.77 -9.64 -13.10
C SER A 19 -22.13 -9.68 -12.39
N ARG A 20 -23.11 -8.84 -12.79
CA ARG A 20 -24.51 -8.94 -12.32
C ARG A 20 -25.18 -10.24 -12.73
N ALA A 21 -24.98 -10.68 -13.97
CA ALA A 21 -25.54 -11.95 -14.47
C ALA A 21 -24.87 -13.18 -13.85
N ILE A 22 -23.57 -13.08 -13.51
CA ILE A 22 -22.82 -14.13 -12.81
C ILE A 22 -23.27 -14.21 -11.36
N SER A 23 -23.24 -13.10 -10.61
CA SER A 23 -23.63 -13.07 -9.19
C SER A 23 -25.11 -13.42 -8.97
N GLY A 24 -25.97 -13.06 -9.92
CA GLY A 24 -27.43 -13.13 -9.78
C GLY A 24 -28.01 -11.94 -9.01
N ASN A 25 -27.18 -11.00 -8.56
CA ASN A 25 -27.59 -9.77 -7.91
C ASN A 25 -27.68 -8.63 -8.95
N PRO A 26 -28.89 -8.18 -9.36
CA PRO A 26 -29.05 -7.12 -10.35
C PRO A 26 -28.63 -5.74 -9.83
N GLU A 27 -28.59 -5.56 -8.50
CA GLU A 27 -28.18 -4.33 -7.81
C GLU A 27 -26.67 -4.33 -7.49
N MET A 28 -25.91 -5.35 -7.93
CA MET A 28 -24.45 -5.36 -7.79
C MET A 28 -23.85 -4.15 -8.52
N GLU A 29 -23.26 -3.23 -7.78
CA GLU A 29 -22.48 -2.12 -8.32
C GLU A 29 -21.00 -2.50 -8.40
N ILE A 30 -20.37 -2.20 -9.54
CA ILE A 30 -18.92 -2.30 -9.71
C ILE A 30 -18.41 -0.90 -10.03
N SER A 31 -17.59 -0.37 -9.12
CA SER A 31 -16.87 0.87 -9.33
C SER A 31 -15.55 0.58 -10.04
N PHE A 32 -15.19 1.42 -11.02
CA PHE A 32 -13.98 1.29 -11.83
C PHE A 32 -13.14 2.56 -11.78
N GLY A 33 -11.96 2.54 -11.15
CA GLY A 33 -11.13 3.73 -11.04
C GLY A 33 -9.85 3.52 -10.24
N GLY A 34 -9.62 4.42 -9.27
CA GLY A 34 -8.47 4.43 -8.36
C GLY A 34 -8.80 3.83 -6.99
N MET A 35 -8.07 4.28 -5.97
CA MET A 35 -8.16 3.77 -4.60
C MET A 35 -9.59 3.86 -4.04
N GLY A 36 -10.08 2.75 -3.47
CA GLY A 36 -11.45 2.60 -2.97
C GLY A 36 -12.47 2.06 -3.99
N SER A 37 -12.10 1.94 -5.28
CA SER A 37 -12.96 1.28 -6.27
C SER A 37 -12.77 -0.24 -6.33
N SER A 38 -13.82 -0.96 -6.74
CA SER A 38 -13.86 -2.42 -6.80
C SER A 38 -12.90 -3.01 -7.84
N LEU A 39 -12.66 -2.28 -8.94
CA LEU A 39 -11.76 -2.67 -10.03
C LEU A 39 -10.94 -1.47 -10.51
N PRO A 40 -9.72 -1.69 -11.04
CA PRO A 40 -8.99 -0.64 -11.74
C PRO A 40 -9.75 -0.14 -12.99
N ASN A 41 -9.24 0.89 -13.64
CA ASN A 41 -9.70 1.21 -15.00
C ASN A 41 -9.40 0.05 -15.98
N PRO A 42 -10.25 -0.19 -17.00
CA PRO A 42 -10.02 -1.24 -17.98
C PRO A 42 -8.67 -1.07 -18.71
N PRO A 43 -7.97 -2.19 -19.00
CA PRO A 43 -6.67 -2.15 -19.66
C PRO A 43 -6.77 -1.62 -21.10
N LYS A 44 -5.66 -1.04 -21.57
CA LYS A 44 -5.50 -0.61 -22.97
C LYS A 44 -5.17 -1.79 -23.90
N THR A 45 -4.62 -2.88 -23.36
CA THR A 45 -4.15 -4.04 -24.13
C THR A 45 -5.11 -5.23 -24.02
N ILE A 46 -5.33 -5.94 -25.13
CA ILE A 46 -6.18 -7.16 -25.16
C ILE A 46 -5.63 -8.28 -24.25
N LYS A 47 -4.29 -8.38 -24.08
CA LYS A 47 -3.65 -9.40 -23.22
C LYS A 47 -4.11 -9.31 -21.75
N GLU A 48 -4.16 -8.10 -21.22
CA GLU A 48 -4.54 -7.81 -19.83
C GLU A 48 -6.05 -8.01 -19.57
N LEU A 49 -6.87 -8.04 -20.62
CA LEU A 49 -8.33 -8.07 -20.52
C LEU A 49 -8.86 -9.32 -19.80
N ASN A 50 -8.18 -10.47 -19.92
CA ASN A 50 -8.58 -11.71 -19.25
C ASN A 50 -8.34 -11.63 -17.73
N SER A 51 -7.19 -11.12 -17.29
CA SER A 51 -6.88 -10.89 -15.87
C SER A 51 -7.79 -9.81 -15.27
N PHE A 52 -8.03 -8.72 -16.00
CA PHE A 52 -9.00 -7.70 -15.62
C PHE A 52 -10.42 -8.27 -15.44
N ARG A 53 -10.87 -9.13 -16.37
CA ARG A 53 -12.12 -9.88 -16.23
C ARG A 53 -12.09 -10.86 -15.06
N GLY A 54 -10.96 -11.52 -14.80
CA GLY A 54 -10.82 -12.43 -13.67
C GLY A 54 -11.04 -11.73 -12.33
N LYS A 55 -10.54 -10.49 -12.19
CA LYS A 55 -10.83 -9.65 -11.01
C LYS A 55 -12.34 -9.32 -10.90
N ALA A 56 -13.03 -9.08 -12.02
CA ALA A 56 -14.48 -8.82 -12.04
C ALA A 56 -15.35 -10.06 -11.80
N ASP A 57 -14.93 -11.22 -12.32
CA ASP A 57 -15.60 -12.51 -12.15
C ASP A 57 -15.39 -13.03 -10.73
N SER A 58 -14.20 -12.82 -10.14
CA SER A 58 -13.87 -13.11 -8.73
C SER A 58 -14.84 -12.42 -7.78
N LEU A 59 -15.04 -11.10 -7.92
CA LEU A 59 -16.03 -10.34 -7.16
C LEU A 59 -17.46 -10.87 -7.35
N ALA A 60 -17.82 -11.27 -8.57
CA ALA A 60 -19.14 -11.83 -8.86
C ALA A 60 -19.33 -13.23 -8.25
N CYS A 61 -18.27 -14.03 -8.14
CA CYS A 61 -18.25 -15.31 -7.47
C CYS A 61 -18.34 -15.16 -5.94
N ILE A 62 -17.65 -14.19 -5.35
CA ILE A 62 -17.79 -13.82 -3.93
C ILE A 62 -19.25 -13.47 -3.62
N GLU A 63 -19.86 -12.55 -4.38
CA GLU A 63 -21.26 -12.14 -4.18
C GLU A 63 -22.28 -13.29 -4.35
N LYS A 64 -21.91 -14.32 -5.13
CA LYS A 64 -22.76 -15.50 -5.40
C LYS A 64 -22.67 -16.61 -4.36
N TYR A 65 -21.44 -16.94 -3.96
CA TYR A 65 -21.12 -18.20 -3.28
C TYR A 65 -20.74 -18.01 -1.80
N ARG A 66 -20.69 -16.77 -1.29
CA ARG A 66 -20.42 -16.44 0.11
C ARG A 66 -21.67 -15.91 0.83
N ASP A 67 -22.19 -16.65 1.81
CA ASP A 67 -23.17 -16.11 2.76
C ASP A 67 -22.45 -15.15 3.73
N LYS A 68 -22.84 -13.88 3.67
CA LYS A 68 -22.32 -12.76 4.47
C LYS A 68 -22.63 -12.89 5.98
N LYS A 69 -23.44 -13.89 6.38
CA LYS A 69 -23.71 -14.22 7.80
C LYS A 69 -22.61 -15.07 8.44
N ILE A 70 -21.95 -15.92 7.67
CA ILE A 70 -20.93 -16.84 8.19
C ILE A 70 -19.64 -16.04 8.40
N ARG A 71 -19.19 -15.96 9.66
CA ARG A 71 -17.98 -15.23 10.03
C ARG A 71 -16.83 -16.22 10.27
N ILE A 72 -15.70 -15.93 9.66
CA ILE A 72 -14.42 -16.50 10.04
C ILE A 72 -14.04 -15.90 11.41
N ASN A 73 -13.73 -16.78 12.37
CA ASN A 73 -13.15 -16.46 13.67
C ASN A 73 -12.54 -17.77 14.23
N SER A 74 -11.23 -17.93 14.02
CA SER A 74 -10.47 -19.11 14.44
C SER A 74 -9.94 -19.00 15.86
N GLY A 75 -9.52 -17.79 16.25
CA GLY A 75 -8.81 -17.47 17.49
C GLY A 75 -7.58 -16.59 17.23
N THR A 76 -6.83 -16.83 16.15
CA THR A 76 -5.57 -16.13 15.83
C THR A 76 -5.64 -15.44 14.46
N GLU A 77 -5.00 -14.27 14.32
CA GLU A 77 -5.10 -13.44 13.11
C GLU A 77 -4.44 -14.11 11.89
N LYS A 78 -3.34 -14.84 12.10
CA LYS A 78 -2.63 -15.65 11.10
C LYS A 78 -3.54 -16.72 10.48
N VAL A 79 -4.27 -17.47 11.30
CA VAL A 79 -5.22 -18.50 10.83
C VAL A 79 -6.47 -17.86 10.21
N ASP A 80 -6.94 -16.72 10.72
CA ASP A 80 -8.05 -15.97 10.13
C ASP A 80 -7.73 -15.40 8.73
N ALA A 81 -6.47 -15.02 8.47
CA ALA A 81 -6.00 -14.64 7.14
C ALA A 81 -6.00 -15.84 6.18
N LEU A 82 -5.41 -16.97 6.58
CA LEU A 82 -5.35 -18.19 5.75
C LEU A 82 -6.74 -18.77 5.46
N LEU A 83 -7.67 -18.70 6.42
CA LEU A 83 -9.07 -19.08 6.20
C LEU A 83 -9.77 -18.17 5.18
N ARG A 84 -9.43 -16.87 5.10
CA ARG A 84 -9.94 -15.97 4.05
C ARG A 84 -9.37 -16.33 2.69
N VAL A 85 -8.07 -16.64 2.60
CA VAL A 85 -7.44 -17.11 1.35
C VAL A 85 -8.12 -18.38 0.84
N MET A 86 -8.35 -19.37 1.71
CA MET A 86 -9.07 -20.60 1.33
C MET A 86 -10.53 -20.34 0.93
N GLU A 87 -11.22 -19.39 1.58
CA GLU A 87 -12.61 -19.02 1.28
C GLU A 87 -12.76 -18.17 -0.01
N ASP A 88 -11.77 -17.34 -0.35
CA ASP A 88 -11.65 -16.66 -1.66
C ASP A 88 -11.34 -17.66 -2.78
N ALA A 89 -10.39 -18.56 -2.55
CA ALA A 89 -10.07 -19.64 -3.48
C ALA A 89 -11.28 -20.57 -3.72
N ARG A 90 -12.05 -20.92 -2.66
CA ARG A 90 -13.26 -21.76 -2.77
C ARG A 90 -14.29 -21.17 -3.74
N VAL A 91 -14.61 -19.87 -3.62
CA VAL A 91 -15.64 -19.25 -4.48
C VAL A 91 -15.15 -19.11 -5.93
N GLU A 92 -13.84 -18.94 -6.14
CA GLU A 92 -13.23 -18.95 -7.48
C GLU A 92 -13.18 -20.34 -8.11
N ILE A 93 -12.94 -21.38 -7.31
CA ILE A 93 -13.03 -22.79 -7.73
C ILE A 93 -14.48 -23.12 -8.13
N LEU A 94 -15.47 -22.73 -7.33
CA LEU A 94 -16.89 -22.88 -7.69
C LEU A 94 -17.24 -22.11 -8.98
N GLY A 95 -16.73 -20.89 -9.16
CA GLY A 95 -16.88 -20.13 -10.40
C GLY A 95 -16.30 -20.88 -11.61
N SER A 96 -15.09 -21.42 -11.45
CA SER A 96 -14.36 -22.14 -12.50
C SER A 96 -15.04 -23.46 -12.90
N ILE A 97 -15.53 -24.24 -11.93
CA ILE A 97 -16.26 -25.51 -12.17
C ILE A 97 -17.56 -25.25 -12.94
N ASN A 98 -18.30 -24.19 -12.59
CA ASN A 98 -19.61 -23.91 -13.18
C ASN A 98 -19.54 -23.16 -14.52
N TYR A 99 -18.46 -22.43 -14.81
CA TYR A 99 -18.37 -21.52 -15.95
C TYR A 99 -16.98 -21.55 -16.61
N PRO A 100 -16.77 -22.31 -17.71
CA PRO A 100 -15.47 -22.42 -18.38
C PRO A 100 -14.86 -21.09 -18.85
N GLY A 101 -15.70 -20.10 -19.19
CA GLY A 101 -15.23 -18.75 -19.54
C GLY A 101 -14.69 -17.97 -18.34
N ILE A 102 -15.26 -18.17 -17.15
CA ILE A 102 -14.76 -17.61 -15.89
C ILE A 102 -13.47 -18.31 -15.49
N ALA A 103 -13.39 -19.64 -15.62
CA ALA A 103 -12.20 -20.43 -15.33
C ALA A 103 -10.94 -19.87 -16.03
N SER A 104 -11.04 -19.52 -17.32
CA SER A 104 -9.93 -18.91 -18.06
C SER A 104 -9.57 -17.50 -17.58
N ASN A 105 -10.53 -16.71 -17.10
CA ASN A 105 -10.29 -15.37 -16.58
C ASN A 105 -9.67 -15.43 -15.16
N LEU A 106 -10.16 -16.32 -14.30
CA LEU A 106 -9.64 -16.56 -12.96
C LEU A 106 -8.26 -17.22 -12.97
N ASN A 107 -7.92 -18.02 -13.98
CA ASN A 107 -6.54 -18.47 -14.19
C ASN A 107 -5.63 -17.28 -14.55
N ALA A 108 -6.05 -16.42 -15.47
CA ALA A 108 -5.28 -15.23 -15.84
C ALA A 108 -5.12 -14.21 -14.69
N LYS A 109 -6.13 -14.05 -13.81
CA LYS A 109 -5.99 -13.30 -12.54
C LYS A 109 -4.88 -13.90 -11.68
N PHE A 110 -4.94 -15.22 -11.48
CA PHE A 110 -4.05 -15.95 -10.58
C PHE A 110 -2.61 -16.01 -11.08
N GLU A 111 -2.38 -16.17 -12.39
CA GLU A 111 -1.04 -16.06 -12.98
C GLU A 111 -0.41 -14.68 -12.76
N ASP A 112 -1.20 -13.61 -12.75
CA ASP A 112 -0.71 -12.27 -12.39
C ASP A 112 -0.42 -12.13 -10.89
N SER A 113 -1.17 -12.81 -10.01
CA SER A 113 -0.80 -12.93 -8.59
C SER A 113 0.53 -13.66 -8.43
N CYS A 114 0.72 -14.82 -9.08
CA CYS A 114 1.95 -15.59 -9.01
C CYS A 114 3.19 -14.75 -9.39
N LYS A 115 3.11 -13.94 -10.46
CA LYS A 115 4.19 -13.03 -10.87
C LYS A 115 4.53 -11.96 -9.83
N LEU A 116 3.57 -11.54 -9.02
CA LEU A 116 3.79 -10.58 -7.94
C LEU A 116 4.52 -11.23 -6.76
N PHE A 117 4.04 -12.40 -6.30
CA PHE A 117 4.68 -13.15 -5.22
C PHE A 117 6.08 -13.68 -5.61
N GLN A 118 6.35 -13.90 -6.90
CA GLN A 118 7.69 -14.22 -7.41
C GLN A 118 8.76 -13.13 -7.15
N SER A 119 8.37 -11.92 -6.79
CA SER A 119 9.31 -10.85 -6.38
C SER A 119 9.62 -10.79 -4.88
N LEU A 120 9.05 -11.69 -4.08
CA LEU A 120 9.27 -11.75 -2.63
C LEU A 120 10.35 -12.79 -2.30
N GLU A 121 11.36 -12.38 -1.52
CA GLU A 121 12.55 -13.20 -1.21
C GLU A 121 12.33 -14.17 -0.04
N GLU A 122 11.40 -13.87 0.86
CA GLU A 122 11.14 -14.62 2.09
C GLU A 122 10.12 -15.75 1.83
N LYS A 123 10.33 -16.93 2.44
CA LYS A 123 9.52 -18.14 2.15
C LYS A 123 8.14 -18.15 2.82
N GLU A 124 7.97 -17.36 3.88
CA GLU A 124 6.71 -17.26 4.62
C GLU A 124 5.71 -16.36 3.90
N ASP A 125 6.18 -15.31 3.22
CA ASP A 125 5.39 -14.51 2.26
C ASP A 125 4.73 -15.38 1.17
N HIS A 126 5.30 -16.56 0.87
CA HIS A 126 4.77 -17.48 -0.14
C HIS A 126 3.64 -18.39 0.40
N LEU A 127 3.35 -18.39 1.70
CA LEU A 127 2.38 -19.31 2.31
C LEU A 127 0.96 -19.13 1.75
N GLU A 128 0.47 -17.89 1.63
CA GLU A 128 -0.87 -17.61 1.12
C GLU A 128 -1.03 -18.06 -0.34
N ILE A 129 -0.10 -17.66 -1.21
CA ILE A 129 -0.14 -18.01 -2.64
C ILE A 129 0.10 -19.52 -2.85
N ALA A 130 0.88 -20.19 -1.99
CA ALA A 130 1.05 -21.63 -2.01
C ALA A 130 -0.25 -22.36 -1.60
N LEU A 131 -0.96 -21.85 -0.60
CA LEU A 131 -2.23 -22.42 -0.14
C LEU A 131 -3.33 -22.28 -1.21
N GLU A 132 -3.43 -21.14 -1.87
CA GLU A 132 -4.29 -20.97 -3.06
C GLU A 132 -3.84 -21.91 -4.19
N SER A 133 -2.54 -21.96 -4.52
CA SER A 133 -1.98 -22.84 -5.56
C SER A 133 -2.35 -24.30 -5.32
N TRP A 134 -2.23 -24.77 -4.08
CA TRP A 134 -2.50 -26.14 -3.71
C TRP A 134 -3.98 -26.48 -3.79
N LEU A 135 -4.86 -25.62 -3.23
CA LEU A 135 -6.29 -25.84 -3.28
C LEU A 135 -6.85 -25.78 -4.71
N ARG A 136 -6.32 -24.88 -5.56
CA ARG A 136 -6.59 -24.86 -7.00
C ARG A 136 -6.16 -26.17 -7.66
N LYS A 137 -4.91 -26.63 -7.45
CA LYS A 137 -4.39 -27.86 -8.05
C LYS A 137 -5.13 -29.12 -7.60
N LEU A 138 -5.63 -29.13 -6.36
CA LEU A 138 -6.46 -30.20 -5.79
C LEU A 138 -7.87 -30.25 -6.42
N CYS A 139 -8.52 -29.10 -6.63
CA CYS A 139 -9.92 -29.04 -7.08
C CYS A 139 -10.08 -28.85 -8.60
N LEU A 140 -9.07 -28.37 -9.30
CA LEU A 140 -9.06 -28.04 -10.74
C LEU A 140 -7.89 -28.71 -11.49
N PRO A 141 -7.67 -30.03 -11.41
CA PRO A 141 -6.49 -30.74 -11.93
C PRO A 141 -6.37 -30.76 -13.48
N HIS A 142 -7.18 -30.00 -14.19
CA HIS A 142 -7.16 -29.82 -15.65
C HIS A 142 -6.90 -28.37 -16.07
N ILE A 143 -6.64 -27.47 -15.11
CA ILE A 143 -6.29 -26.08 -15.35
C ILE A 143 -4.83 -25.90 -14.91
N GLU A 144 -3.94 -25.77 -15.89
CA GLU A 144 -2.54 -25.44 -15.65
C GLU A 144 -2.43 -23.93 -15.38
N SER A 145 -1.70 -23.55 -14.33
CA SER A 145 -1.45 -22.15 -13.96
C SER A 145 0.05 -21.85 -14.06
N GLY A 146 0.43 -20.87 -14.88
CA GLY A 146 1.81 -20.44 -15.01
C GLY A 146 2.41 -19.95 -13.68
N GLY A 147 3.48 -20.59 -13.22
CA GLY A 147 4.30 -20.15 -12.09
C GLY A 147 3.92 -20.70 -10.70
N SER A 148 2.79 -21.39 -10.54
CA SER A 148 2.34 -21.88 -9.22
C SER A 148 3.25 -22.95 -8.60
N ASP A 149 3.94 -23.74 -9.42
CA ASP A 149 4.70 -24.90 -8.95
C ASP A 149 5.93 -24.54 -8.10
N GLN A 150 6.47 -23.32 -8.24
CA GLN A 150 7.57 -22.80 -7.42
C GLN A 150 7.15 -22.68 -5.95
N PHE A 151 5.96 -22.16 -5.66
CA PHE A 151 5.43 -22.02 -4.30
C PHE A 151 5.07 -23.39 -3.69
N LEU A 152 4.79 -24.39 -4.53
CA LEU A 152 4.46 -25.76 -4.11
C LEU A 152 5.69 -26.64 -3.84
N GLU A 153 6.90 -26.23 -4.19
CA GLU A 153 8.12 -27.03 -3.96
C GLU A 153 8.37 -27.27 -2.45
N TYR A 154 8.17 -26.24 -1.62
CA TYR A 154 8.25 -26.35 -0.17
C TYR A 154 6.89 -26.65 0.45
N TRP A 155 5.98 -25.67 0.46
CA TRP A 155 4.67 -25.74 1.13
C TRP A 155 3.79 -26.88 0.62
N GLY A 156 3.86 -27.17 -0.69
CA GLY A 156 3.11 -28.27 -1.30
C GLY A 156 3.51 -29.65 -0.77
N THR A 157 4.73 -29.83 -0.22
CA THR A 157 5.09 -31.09 0.45
C THR A 157 4.37 -31.25 1.79
N LEU A 158 4.28 -30.17 2.58
CA LEU A 158 3.59 -30.12 3.87
C LEU A 158 2.08 -30.32 3.69
N PHE A 159 1.46 -29.62 2.74
CA PHE A 159 0.03 -29.81 2.42
C PHE A 159 -0.27 -31.21 1.88
N ASN A 160 0.64 -31.80 1.10
CA ASN A 160 0.46 -33.16 0.60
C ASN A 160 0.74 -34.25 1.64
N ALA A 161 1.43 -33.97 2.74
CA ALA A 161 1.62 -34.90 3.86
C ALA A 161 0.35 -35.15 4.71
N GLN A 162 -0.66 -34.25 4.63
CA GLN A 162 -1.91 -34.32 5.39
C GLN A 162 -2.80 -35.51 4.98
N ASP A 163 -3.71 -35.97 5.87
CA ASP A 163 -4.61 -37.11 5.62
C ASP A 163 -5.44 -36.90 4.34
N GLU A 164 -5.50 -37.94 3.50
CA GLU A 164 -6.30 -37.98 2.26
C GLU A 164 -7.78 -37.68 2.54
N LYS A 165 -8.31 -38.09 3.71
CA LYS A 165 -9.69 -37.77 4.13
C LYS A 165 -9.94 -36.27 4.30
N VAL A 166 -8.95 -35.50 4.75
CA VAL A 166 -9.09 -34.04 4.91
C VAL A 166 -9.13 -33.38 3.54
N LYS A 167 -8.33 -33.88 2.58
CA LYS A 167 -8.34 -33.43 1.18
C LYS A 167 -9.66 -33.76 0.48
N GLU A 168 -10.18 -34.98 0.64
CA GLU A 168 -11.53 -35.37 0.18
C GLU A 168 -12.62 -34.52 0.86
N GLY A 169 -12.45 -34.19 2.15
CA GLY A 169 -13.33 -33.29 2.90
C GLY A 169 -13.39 -31.89 2.28
N LEU A 170 -12.24 -31.28 1.96
CA LEU A 170 -12.16 -29.97 1.30
C LEU A 170 -12.84 -29.98 -0.08
N ILE A 171 -12.61 -31.02 -0.90
CA ILE A 171 -13.25 -31.16 -2.22
C ILE A 171 -14.77 -31.34 -2.10
N THR A 172 -15.24 -32.20 -1.19
CA THR A 172 -16.68 -32.50 -1.04
C THR A 172 -17.45 -31.37 -0.38
N SER A 173 -16.80 -30.56 0.48
CA SER A 173 -17.41 -29.43 1.17
C SER A 173 -17.45 -28.13 0.37
N LEU A 174 -16.80 -28.01 -0.81
CA LEU A 174 -16.77 -26.78 -1.63
C LEU A 174 -18.13 -26.07 -1.77
N SER A 175 -19.21 -26.83 -1.91
CA SER A 175 -20.58 -26.32 -2.11
C SER A 175 -21.32 -25.90 -0.81
N ASP A 176 -20.75 -26.17 0.36
CA ASP A 176 -21.29 -25.86 1.68
C ASP A 176 -20.24 -25.07 2.48
N GLN A 177 -20.39 -23.74 2.49
CA GLN A 177 -19.41 -22.82 3.08
C GLN A 177 -19.12 -23.13 4.57
N GLN A 178 -20.12 -23.55 5.35
CA GLN A 178 -19.89 -23.83 6.76
C GLN A 178 -19.01 -25.07 6.93
N LYS A 179 -19.34 -26.17 6.26
CA LYS A 179 -18.53 -27.40 6.31
C LYS A 179 -17.13 -27.19 5.74
N PHE A 180 -16.99 -26.34 4.72
CA PHE A 180 -15.68 -26.01 4.18
C PHE A 180 -14.84 -25.24 5.19
N GLN A 181 -15.41 -24.23 5.88
CA GLN A 181 -14.68 -23.48 6.91
C GLN A 181 -14.33 -24.35 8.13
N GLU A 182 -15.20 -25.27 8.54
CA GLU A 182 -14.91 -26.28 9.56
C GLU A 182 -13.72 -27.17 9.13
N THR A 183 -13.80 -27.78 7.93
CA THR A 183 -12.72 -28.65 7.40
C THR A 183 -11.41 -27.89 7.14
N ALA A 184 -11.49 -26.62 6.74
CA ALA A 184 -10.32 -25.76 6.53
C ALA A 184 -9.66 -25.36 7.85
N LYS A 185 -10.43 -25.15 8.93
CA LYS A 185 -9.87 -24.92 10.27
C LYS A 185 -9.14 -26.16 10.77
N ASP A 186 -9.75 -27.34 10.64
CA ASP A 186 -9.12 -28.62 11.02
C ASP A 186 -7.82 -28.86 10.24
N PHE A 187 -7.79 -28.54 8.94
CA PHE A 187 -6.60 -28.62 8.07
C PHE A 187 -5.48 -27.65 8.47
N LEU A 188 -5.82 -26.39 8.79
CA LEU A 188 -4.82 -25.41 9.24
C LEU A 188 -4.27 -25.74 10.63
N GLN A 189 -5.09 -26.31 11.52
CA GLN A 189 -4.64 -26.84 12.80
C GLN A 189 -3.73 -28.06 12.63
N SER A 190 -4.04 -28.99 11.70
CA SER A 190 -3.20 -30.18 11.46
C SER A 190 -1.89 -29.88 10.72
N LEU A 191 -1.70 -28.66 10.22
CA LEU A 191 -0.42 -28.17 9.71
C LEU A 191 0.53 -27.68 10.81
N ASN A 192 0.04 -27.45 12.04
CA ASN A 192 0.81 -26.92 13.17
C ASN A 192 1.68 -25.71 12.76
N ILE A 193 1.05 -24.73 12.09
CA ILE A 193 1.69 -23.46 11.76
C ILE A 193 2.00 -22.77 13.08
N GLU A 194 3.29 -22.64 13.40
CA GLU A 194 3.72 -22.13 14.69
C GLU A 194 3.32 -20.64 14.82
N ASP A 195 2.50 -20.35 15.82
CA ASP A 195 2.16 -19.00 16.26
C ASP A 195 3.25 -18.57 17.27
N GLU A 196 4.28 -17.86 16.80
CA GLU A 196 5.37 -17.34 17.67
C GLU A 196 4.86 -16.36 18.76
N ASP A 197 3.63 -15.85 18.63
CA ASP A 197 2.93 -15.02 19.61
C ASP A 197 2.23 -15.82 20.73
N SER A 198 2.49 -17.12 20.89
CA SER A 198 1.89 -17.96 21.94
C SER A 198 2.50 -17.74 23.34
N ASP A 199 2.76 -16.48 23.71
CA ASP A 199 3.25 -16.02 25.03
C ASP A 199 2.17 -15.20 25.77
N SER A 200 0.90 -15.46 25.45
CA SER A 200 -0.25 -15.10 26.29
C SER A 200 -0.76 -16.35 27.01
N GLU A 201 -0.37 -16.52 28.28
CA GLU A 201 -0.95 -17.56 29.14
C GLU A 201 -2.48 -17.36 29.25
N ASP A 202 -3.25 -18.38 28.84
CA ASP A 202 -4.71 -18.43 29.04
C ASP A 202 -5.01 -18.58 30.54
N HIS A 203 -5.02 -17.46 31.24
CA HIS A 203 -5.49 -17.40 32.62
C HIS A 203 -7.01 -17.22 32.64
N ASP A 204 -7.73 -18.34 32.78
CA ASP A 204 -9.15 -18.36 33.12
C ASP A 204 -9.41 -17.45 34.33
N ILE A 205 -10.32 -16.47 34.15
CA ILE A 205 -10.85 -15.64 35.25
C ILE A 205 -12.29 -16.08 35.52
N GLU A 206 -12.44 -17.15 36.29
CA GLU A 206 -13.56 -17.25 37.23
C GLU A 206 -13.22 -16.44 38.51
N ASP A 207 -14.23 -16.21 39.35
CA ASP A 207 -14.33 -15.02 40.21
C ASP A 207 -13.76 -15.19 41.65
N GLU A 208 -13.75 -14.07 42.40
CA GLU A 208 -13.64 -13.92 43.86
C GLU A 208 -12.27 -13.98 44.61
N THR A 209 -11.96 -12.82 45.25
CA THR A 209 -11.38 -12.59 46.61
C THR A 209 -9.86 -12.40 46.89
N GLU A 210 -9.56 -11.14 47.26
CA GLU A 210 -8.77 -10.64 48.43
C GLU A 210 -7.23 -10.81 48.61
N GLN A 211 -6.59 -9.63 48.78
CA GLN A 211 -5.45 -9.26 49.67
C GLN A 211 -3.97 -9.59 49.34
N GLU A 212 -3.15 -8.52 49.33
CA GLU A 212 -1.84 -8.26 50.01
C GLU A 212 -0.72 -9.35 50.01
N GLU A 213 0.60 -9.08 49.93
CA GLU A 213 1.46 -7.94 50.34
C GLU A 213 2.60 -7.60 49.33
N GLU A 214 3.60 -6.80 49.75
CA GLU A 214 4.74 -6.25 48.99
C GLU A 214 5.94 -7.20 48.76
N SER A 215 6.94 -6.67 48.02
CA SER A 215 8.41 -6.87 48.11
C SER A 215 9.10 -7.66 46.98
N ALA A 216 10.42 -7.53 46.73
CA ALA A 216 11.32 -6.37 46.57
C ALA A 216 12.76 -6.87 46.26
N SER A 217 13.51 -6.19 45.38
CA SER A 217 14.97 -6.38 45.13
C SER A 217 15.39 -7.77 44.54
N GLN A 218 16.58 -8.03 43.98
CA GLN A 218 17.82 -7.21 43.85
C GLN A 218 18.69 -7.63 42.62
N ASP A 219 19.77 -6.88 42.37
CA ASP A 219 20.69 -6.91 41.20
C ASP A 219 21.68 -8.11 41.09
N ALA A 220 22.18 -8.34 39.86
CA ALA A 220 23.49 -8.88 39.43
C ALA A 220 23.54 -8.78 37.87
N GLU A 221 24.56 -8.33 37.11
CA GLU A 221 26.04 -8.30 37.16
C GLU A 221 26.74 -9.69 37.17
N ASP A 222 27.81 -9.97 36.41
CA ASP A 222 28.47 -9.22 35.31
C ASP A 222 28.30 -10.00 33.96
N ASP A 223 29.23 -10.39 33.07
CA ASP A 223 30.70 -10.29 32.90
C ASP A 223 31.01 -10.44 31.37
N GLU A 224 32.16 -9.96 30.86
CA GLU A 224 32.62 -10.22 29.48
C GLU A 224 33.62 -11.39 29.41
N SER A 225 33.70 -12.12 28.28
CA SER A 225 34.91 -12.92 27.99
C SER A 225 35.27 -13.03 26.50
N VAL A 226 36.32 -12.27 26.15
CA VAL A 226 37.27 -12.47 25.04
C VAL A 226 37.92 -13.88 25.16
N GLU A 227 38.42 -14.57 24.13
CA GLU A 227 39.49 -14.22 23.17
C GLU A 227 39.57 -15.20 21.97
N SER A 228 40.11 -14.72 20.82
CA SER A 228 41.21 -15.25 19.97
C SER A 228 41.27 -16.75 19.53
N GLU A 229 41.93 -17.21 18.45
CA GLU A 229 42.82 -16.68 17.40
C GLU A 229 42.35 -17.18 16.00
N ALA A 230 42.55 -16.48 14.87
CA ALA A 230 43.73 -16.52 13.93
C ALA A 230 44.10 -17.92 13.39
N SER A 231 44.63 -18.12 12.17
CA SER A 231 45.37 -17.23 11.25
C SER A 231 45.24 -17.70 9.76
N PRO A 232 45.95 -17.13 8.75
CA PRO A 232 45.45 -17.04 7.35
C PRO A 232 46.22 -17.87 6.30
N GLU A 233 45.84 -17.71 5.03
CA GLU A 233 46.76 -17.88 3.89
C GLU A 233 46.46 -16.86 2.76
N GLN A 234 47.49 -16.41 2.05
CA GLN A 234 47.43 -15.41 0.96
C GLN A 234 47.72 -16.04 -0.41
N GLN A 235 47.07 -15.52 -1.46
CA GLN A 235 47.71 -15.42 -2.77
C GLN A 235 47.05 -14.34 -3.64
N ASP A 236 47.87 -13.40 -4.13
CA ASP A 236 47.59 -12.49 -5.24
C ASP A 236 47.60 -13.30 -6.58
N GLU A 237 47.31 -12.79 -7.78
CA GLU A 237 47.43 -11.43 -8.32
C GLU A 237 46.61 -11.28 -9.64
N GLU A 238 46.30 -10.04 -10.02
CA GLU A 238 45.82 -9.55 -11.35
C GLU A 238 44.67 -10.25 -12.14
N GLY A 239 43.69 -9.44 -12.58
CA GLY A 239 42.59 -9.91 -13.44
C GLY A 239 41.52 -8.86 -13.75
N THR A 240 41.89 -7.69 -14.27
CA THR A 240 40.93 -6.62 -14.61
C THR A 240 40.21 -6.86 -15.94
N GLU A 241 38.93 -7.22 -15.89
CA GLU A 241 38.00 -6.99 -17.00
C GLU A 241 36.71 -6.33 -16.48
N GLU A 242 36.44 -5.12 -16.95
CA GLU A 242 35.15 -4.44 -16.76
C GLU A 242 34.09 -5.13 -17.64
N THR A 243 33.22 -5.94 -17.04
CA THR A 243 32.04 -6.48 -17.74
C THR A 243 30.87 -5.51 -17.59
N ASP A 244 30.75 -4.62 -18.57
CA ASP A 244 29.67 -3.63 -18.70
C ASP A 244 28.32 -4.33 -18.92
N ALA A 245 27.62 -4.60 -17.82
CA ALA A 245 26.46 -5.48 -17.76
C ALA A 245 25.16 -4.75 -18.14
N ASP A 246 25.04 -4.42 -19.43
CA ASP A 246 23.82 -4.07 -20.19
C ASP A 246 22.59 -3.70 -19.34
N ALA A 247 22.64 -2.51 -18.74
CA ALA A 247 21.51 -1.91 -18.05
C ALA A 247 20.53 -1.37 -19.10
N GLY A 248 19.74 -2.29 -19.66
CA GLY A 248 18.98 -2.15 -20.90
C GLY A 248 18.35 -0.78 -21.15
N ASP A 249 18.60 -0.26 -22.35
CA ASP A 249 18.28 1.08 -22.82
C ASP A 249 16.76 1.39 -22.73
N LEU A 250 16.38 2.18 -21.71
CA LEU A 250 14.99 2.55 -21.45
C LEU A 250 14.59 3.80 -22.27
N ASP A 251 14.41 3.61 -23.58
CA ASP A 251 13.78 4.50 -24.57
C ASP A 251 13.53 5.95 -24.08
N GLU A 252 14.54 6.83 -24.19
CA GLU A 252 14.44 8.23 -23.69
C GLU A 252 13.35 9.07 -24.39
N ASP A 253 12.85 8.63 -25.56
CA ASP A 253 11.80 9.30 -26.34
C ASP A 253 10.36 8.85 -25.98
N ALA A 254 10.18 8.03 -24.93
CA ALA A 254 8.86 7.65 -24.41
C ALA A 254 8.16 8.80 -23.67
N ILE A 255 7.79 9.86 -24.39
CA ILE A 255 6.97 10.97 -23.89
C ILE A 255 5.54 10.47 -23.62
N VAL A 256 5.34 9.92 -22.42
CA VAL A 256 4.01 9.73 -21.84
C VAL A 256 3.38 11.10 -21.66
N ASP A 257 2.15 11.29 -22.12
CA ASP A 257 1.36 12.50 -21.87
C ASP A 257 0.84 12.51 -20.42
N GLU A 258 1.77 12.72 -19.47
CA GLU A 258 1.54 12.73 -18.01
C GLU A 258 0.42 13.73 -17.60
N ASN A 259 0.06 14.70 -18.46
CA ASN A 259 -1.08 15.60 -18.26
C ASN A 259 -2.41 14.85 -18.07
N GLN A 260 -2.59 13.66 -18.67
CA GLN A 260 -3.83 12.89 -18.51
C GLN A 260 -4.00 12.36 -17.08
N GLU A 261 -2.89 12.05 -16.39
CA GLU A 261 -2.92 11.56 -15.01
C GLU A 261 -3.16 12.69 -14.00
N VAL A 262 -2.63 13.89 -14.29
CA VAL A 262 -2.89 15.10 -13.49
C VAL A 262 -4.38 15.45 -13.46
N ILE A 263 -5.10 15.29 -14.58
CA ILE A 263 -6.55 15.56 -14.67
C ILE A 263 -7.35 14.54 -13.85
N THR A 264 -6.99 13.25 -13.89
CA THR A 264 -7.71 12.22 -13.13
C THR A 264 -7.60 12.36 -11.61
N ASN A 265 -6.47 12.88 -11.10
CA ASN A 265 -6.23 13.00 -9.67
C ASN A 265 -7.10 14.08 -8.98
N GLN A 266 -7.54 15.12 -9.71
CA GLN A 266 -8.37 16.19 -9.13
C GLN A 266 -9.72 15.67 -8.65
N SER A 267 -10.42 14.87 -9.47
CA SER A 267 -11.73 14.31 -9.12
C SER A 267 -11.68 13.31 -7.95
N TRP A 268 -10.56 12.59 -7.78
CA TRP A 268 -10.34 11.72 -6.62
C TRP A 268 -10.15 12.52 -5.32
N LEU A 269 -9.36 13.60 -5.37
CA LEU A 269 -9.16 14.51 -4.24
C LEU A 269 -10.47 15.21 -3.83
N GLU A 270 -11.26 15.70 -4.79
CA GLU A 270 -12.59 16.27 -4.53
C GLU A 270 -13.55 15.25 -3.88
N SER A 271 -13.51 13.98 -4.30
CA SER A 271 -14.31 12.91 -3.71
C SER A 271 -13.91 12.63 -2.25
N LEU A 272 -12.61 12.55 -1.95
CA LEU A 272 -12.11 12.37 -0.57
C LEU A 272 -12.44 13.55 0.34
N VAL A 273 -12.33 14.79 -0.16
CA VAL A 273 -12.78 15.99 0.56
C VAL A 273 -14.29 15.96 0.80
N GLY A 274 -15.08 15.50 -0.18
CA GLY A 274 -16.53 15.32 -0.03
C GLY A 274 -16.92 14.27 1.01
N GLN A 275 -16.19 13.15 1.09
CA GLN A 275 -16.42 12.12 2.11
C GLN A 275 -16.02 12.58 3.52
N THR A 276 -14.84 13.20 3.66
CA THR A 276 -14.33 13.69 4.95
C THR A 276 -15.13 14.87 5.51
N SER A 277 -15.77 15.67 4.66
CA SER A 277 -16.67 16.77 5.05
C SER A 277 -17.80 16.37 6.01
N ASN A 278 -18.22 15.10 6.01
CA ASN A 278 -19.28 14.60 6.90
C ASN A 278 -18.76 14.08 8.26
N PHE A 279 -17.44 13.97 8.46
CA PHE A 279 -16.85 13.41 9.68
C PHE A 279 -16.42 14.52 10.66
N THR A 280 -17.31 14.86 11.61
CA THR A 280 -16.98 15.84 12.67
C THR A 280 -16.12 15.19 13.75
N TYR A 281 -14.80 15.33 13.65
CA TYR A 281 -13.86 14.84 14.67
C TYR A 281 -14.04 15.56 16.01
N LYS A 282 -14.70 14.90 16.97
CA LYS A 282 -14.91 15.44 18.32
C LYS A 282 -13.71 15.15 19.22
N VAL A 283 -13.28 16.17 19.94
CA VAL A 283 -12.22 16.11 20.97
C VAL A 283 -12.85 16.48 22.32
N TYR A 284 -12.50 15.76 23.39
CA TYR A 284 -13.02 16.08 24.72
C TYR A 284 -12.40 17.36 25.28
N THR A 285 -11.07 17.41 25.34
CA THR A 285 -10.30 18.61 25.66
C THR A 285 -8.98 18.61 24.88
N ARG A 286 -8.39 19.80 24.72
CA ARG A 286 -7.05 20.03 24.17
C ARG A 286 -6.06 20.56 25.23
N SER A 287 -6.50 20.76 26.47
CA SER A 287 -5.69 21.37 27.55
C SER A 287 -4.42 20.61 27.92
N PHE A 288 -4.30 19.36 27.49
CA PHE A 288 -3.19 18.45 27.79
C PHE A 288 -2.39 18.03 26.54
N ASP A 289 -2.80 18.52 25.35
CA ASP A 289 -2.02 18.37 24.11
C ASP A 289 -0.71 19.14 24.23
N GLU A 290 0.34 18.62 23.58
CA GLU A 290 1.71 19.12 23.70
C GLU A 290 2.34 19.28 22.31
N GLU A 291 3.07 20.38 22.09
CA GLU A 291 3.85 20.61 20.87
C GLU A 291 5.30 20.85 21.26
N ILE A 292 6.21 20.03 20.72
CA ILE A 292 7.62 19.98 21.14
C ILE A 292 8.53 19.79 19.91
N LYS A 293 9.76 20.32 19.93
CA LYS A 293 10.72 20.04 18.85
C LYS A 293 11.43 18.72 19.07
N ALA A 294 11.90 18.09 17.99
CA ALA A 294 12.77 16.93 18.09
C ALA A 294 14.10 17.24 18.84
N GLU A 295 14.56 18.49 18.77
CA GLU A 295 15.73 19.01 19.51
C GLU A 295 15.54 18.98 21.04
N ASP A 296 14.30 19.10 21.53
CA ASP A 296 13.98 19.13 22.96
C ASP A 296 13.72 17.72 23.55
N LEU A 297 13.65 16.68 22.70
CA LEU A 297 13.31 15.30 23.10
C LEU A 297 14.52 14.40 23.41
N CYS A 298 15.70 14.71 22.85
CA CYS A 298 16.90 13.87 22.91
C CYS A 298 18.14 14.70 23.24
N SER A 299 19.21 14.06 23.71
CA SER A 299 20.48 14.75 23.93
C SER A 299 21.16 15.12 22.60
N PRO A 300 21.97 16.20 22.51
CA PRO A 300 22.61 16.60 21.25
C PRO A 300 23.59 15.55 20.71
N GLU A 301 24.21 14.75 21.58
CA GLU A 301 25.09 13.64 21.18
C GLU A 301 24.29 12.47 20.58
N GLU A 302 23.12 12.19 21.13
CA GLU A 302 22.18 11.18 20.64
C GLU A 302 21.53 11.58 19.31
N ILE A 303 21.16 12.85 19.13
CA ILE A 303 20.69 13.40 17.85
C ILE A 303 21.77 13.21 16.76
N LEU A 304 23.05 13.47 17.08
CA LEU A 304 24.17 13.23 16.16
C LEU A 304 24.39 11.72 15.87
N ARG A 305 24.15 10.83 16.84
CA ARG A 305 24.20 9.37 16.64
C ARG A 305 23.07 8.89 15.73
N LEU A 306 21.84 9.33 15.98
CA LEU A 306 20.66 8.98 15.21
C LEU A 306 20.75 9.49 13.76
N ARG A 307 21.23 10.73 13.55
CA ARG A 307 21.44 11.27 12.20
C ARG A 307 22.48 10.45 11.43
N LYS A 308 23.60 10.07 12.05
CA LYS A 308 24.61 9.19 11.42
C LYS A 308 24.05 7.82 11.04
N HIS A 309 23.20 7.24 11.87
CA HIS A 309 22.53 5.97 11.58
C HIS A 309 21.60 6.09 10.36
N LEU A 310 20.78 7.15 10.29
CA LEU A 310 19.94 7.43 9.12
C LEU A 310 20.79 7.66 7.85
N ASP A 311 21.89 8.41 7.96
CA ASP A 311 22.80 8.68 6.85
C ASP A 311 23.50 7.42 6.29
N GLN A 312 23.73 6.40 7.13
CA GLN A 312 24.23 5.08 6.74
C GLN A 312 23.16 4.28 5.99
N LEU A 313 21.94 4.20 6.52
CA LEU A 313 20.82 3.52 5.86
C LEU A 313 20.45 4.15 4.50
N MET A 314 20.61 5.47 4.37
CA MET A 314 20.44 6.18 3.11
C MET A 314 21.59 5.96 2.10
N GLY A 315 22.71 5.33 2.49
CA GLY A 315 23.90 5.11 1.66
C GLY A 315 23.59 4.63 0.23
N PRO A 316 22.87 3.50 0.05
CA PRO A 316 22.54 2.97 -1.28
C PRO A 316 21.60 3.88 -2.10
N SER A 317 20.68 4.57 -1.44
CA SER A 317 19.64 5.38 -2.10
C SER A 317 20.11 6.73 -2.67
N LYS A 318 21.27 7.24 -2.24
CA LYS A 318 21.78 8.59 -2.57
C LYS A 318 21.92 8.87 -4.09
N SER A 319 22.17 7.85 -4.90
CA SER A 319 22.16 7.95 -6.38
C SER A 319 20.74 8.13 -6.96
N THR A 320 19.80 7.28 -6.55
CA THR A 320 18.40 7.31 -6.95
C THR A 320 17.69 8.59 -6.54
N ILE A 321 17.98 9.09 -5.33
CA ILE A 321 17.47 10.38 -4.82
C ILE A 321 17.86 11.53 -5.77
N SER A 322 19.11 11.56 -6.24
CA SER A 322 19.57 12.61 -7.15
C SER A 322 18.90 12.53 -8.54
N LYS A 323 18.67 11.31 -9.06
CA LYS A 323 17.92 11.11 -10.31
C LYS A 323 16.45 11.55 -10.16
N LEU A 324 15.79 11.17 -9.07
CA LEU A 324 14.40 11.53 -8.79
C LEU A 324 14.23 13.04 -8.59
N ALA A 325 15.15 13.68 -7.87
CA ALA A 325 15.14 15.13 -7.69
C ALA A 325 15.30 15.88 -9.02
N HIS A 326 16.19 15.44 -9.91
CA HIS A 326 16.28 16.04 -11.25
C HIS A 326 15.02 15.77 -12.11
N ARG A 327 14.36 14.61 -12.00
CA ARG A 327 13.06 14.38 -12.68
C ARG A 327 11.98 15.33 -12.14
N LEU A 328 11.85 15.49 -10.82
CA LEU A 328 10.88 16.39 -10.22
C LEU A 328 11.17 17.86 -10.56
N GLN A 329 12.43 18.28 -10.47
CA GLN A 329 12.86 19.63 -10.89
C GLN A 329 12.52 19.88 -12.37
N ARG A 330 12.80 18.92 -13.26
CA ARG A 330 12.44 18.99 -14.68
C ARG A 330 10.93 19.04 -14.90
N PHE A 331 10.14 18.30 -14.11
CA PHE A 331 8.67 18.32 -14.16
C PHE A 331 8.10 19.68 -13.72
N LEU A 332 8.54 20.22 -12.59
CA LEU A 332 8.13 21.54 -12.10
C LEU A 332 8.53 22.66 -13.09
N MET A 333 9.72 22.58 -13.68
CA MET A 333 10.16 23.50 -14.75
C MET A 333 9.43 23.29 -16.09
N ALA A 334 8.94 22.08 -16.40
CA ALA A 334 8.09 21.84 -17.57
C ALA A 334 6.66 22.34 -17.36
N GLN A 335 6.15 22.30 -16.12
CA GLN A 335 4.88 22.92 -15.74
C GLN A 335 4.99 24.45 -15.63
N GLN A 336 6.19 25.00 -15.44
CA GLN A 336 6.56 26.40 -15.72
C GLN A 336 6.56 26.73 -17.24
N ASN A 337 5.66 26.09 -18.00
CA ASN A 337 5.56 26.20 -19.44
C ASN A 337 5.20 27.64 -19.82
N ARG A 338 6.16 28.34 -20.44
CA ARG A 338 6.09 29.77 -20.78
C ARG A 338 4.89 30.06 -21.69
N SER A 339 3.74 30.39 -21.11
CA SER A 339 2.52 30.63 -21.88
C SER A 339 2.60 31.99 -22.56
N TRP A 340 2.38 32.02 -23.87
CA TRP A 340 2.46 33.24 -24.68
C TRP A 340 1.07 33.79 -24.95
N GLU A 341 0.80 35.02 -24.54
CA GLU A 341 -0.41 35.71 -24.93
C GLU A 341 -0.20 36.37 -26.29
N PHE A 342 -0.71 35.71 -27.34
CA PHE A 342 -0.70 36.19 -28.71
C PHE A 342 -1.77 37.27 -28.95
N ASN A 343 -1.70 37.93 -30.11
CA ASN A 343 -2.61 39.00 -30.54
C ASN A 343 -2.60 40.22 -29.60
N LYS A 344 -1.40 40.68 -29.22
CA LYS A 344 -1.19 41.92 -28.48
C LYS A 344 -0.84 43.07 -29.43
N GLU A 345 -1.09 44.30 -28.98
CA GLU A 345 -0.72 45.54 -29.69
C GLU A 345 0.75 45.95 -29.45
N GLU A 346 1.35 45.43 -28.38
CA GLU A 346 2.77 45.61 -28.01
C GLU A 346 3.37 44.29 -27.51
N GLY A 347 4.71 44.26 -27.34
CA GLY A 347 5.44 43.09 -26.86
C GLY A 347 6.52 42.60 -27.84
N MET A 348 6.82 41.29 -27.80
CA MET A 348 7.75 40.66 -28.73
C MET A 348 7.02 40.32 -30.03
N LEU A 349 7.66 40.52 -31.19
CA LEU A 349 7.02 40.28 -32.49
C LEU A 349 6.88 38.77 -32.77
N ASP A 350 5.67 38.29 -33.09
CA ASP A 350 5.42 36.90 -33.46
C ASP A 350 5.87 36.64 -34.91
N SER A 351 7.02 35.98 -35.05
CA SER A 351 7.62 35.64 -36.35
C SER A 351 6.72 34.76 -37.23
N ALA A 352 5.85 33.94 -36.64
CA ALA A 352 4.89 33.13 -37.40
C ALA A 352 3.77 33.98 -38.02
N ARG A 353 3.45 35.14 -37.43
CA ARG A 353 2.37 36.05 -37.88
C ARG A 353 2.86 37.24 -38.69
N LEU A 354 4.18 37.40 -38.90
CA LEU A 354 4.77 38.47 -39.75
C LEU A 354 4.09 38.62 -41.13
N HIS A 355 3.61 37.51 -41.73
CA HIS A 355 2.90 37.55 -43.00
C HIS A 355 1.62 38.41 -42.95
N LYS A 356 0.95 38.51 -41.79
CA LYS A 356 -0.26 39.32 -41.62
C LYS A 356 -0.03 40.81 -41.82
N ILE A 357 1.16 41.31 -41.47
CA ILE A 357 1.54 42.72 -41.70
C ILE A 357 1.45 43.08 -43.20
N ILE A 358 1.61 42.09 -44.08
CA ILE A 358 1.51 42.24 -45.54
C ILE A 358 0.08 41.94 -46.03
N THR A 359 -0.59 40.91 -45.51
CA THR A 359 -1.88 40.44 -46.04
C THR A 359 -3.12 41.10 -45.42
N ASP A 360 -3.03 41.59 -44.18
CA ASP A 360 -4.09 42.30 -43.45
C ASP A 360 -3.48 43.40 -42.55
N PRO A 361 -3.05 44.54 -43.14
CA PRO A 361 -2.45 45.65 -42.41
C PRO A 361 -3.44 46.41 -41.50
N LEU A 362 -4.71 46.00 -41.43
CA LEU A 362 -5.73 46.60 -40.55
C LEU A 362 -5.85 45.91 -39.20
N THR A 363 -5.22 44.74 -38.98
CA THR A 363 -5.20 44.04 -37.68
C THR A 363 -3.78 43.98 -37.09
N PRO A 364 -3.33 45.01 -36.33
CA PRO A 364 -1.94 45.13 -35.84
C PRO A 364 -1.54 44.15 -34.73
N LEU A 365 -2.31 43.07 -34.55
CA LEU A 365 -2.20 42.09 -33.48
C LEU A 365 -1.10 41.04 -33.77
N SER A 366 0.08 41.51 -34.15
CA SER A 366 1.24 40.68 -34.52
C SER A 366 2.25 40.50 -33.37
N TYR A 367 1.97 41.02 -32.19
CA TYR A 367 2.82 40.85 -31.01
C TYR A 367 2.31 39.72 -30.10
N LYS A 368 3.27 39.15 -29.36
CA LYS A 368 3.07 38.20 -28.28
C LYS A 368 3.79 38.71 -27.03
N ILE A 369 3.18 38.53 -25.88
CA ILE A 369 3.79 38.80 -24.57
C ILE A 369 4.00 37.46 -23.87
N GLU A 370 5.16 37.29 -23.24
CA GLU A 370 5.41 36.18 -22.33
C GLU A 370 4.61 36.43 -21.05
N LYS A 371 3.71 35.51 -20.69
CA LYS A 371 2.86 35.66 -19.53
C LYS A 371 3.64 35.30 -18.27
N ASP A 372 3.76 36.26 -17.35
CA ASP A 372 4.19 35.95 -15.99
C ASP A 372 3.19 34.98 -15.35
N THR A 373 3.66 33.77 -15.08
CA THR A 373 2.92 32.78 -14.28
C THR A 373 3.16 33.12 -12.82
N GLU A 374 2.12 33.52 -12.09
CA GLU A 374 2.19 33.64 -10.63
C GLU A 374 2.57 32.27 -10.04
N PHE A 375 3.81 32.17 -9.54
CA PHE A 375 4.26 30.99 -8.82
C PHE A 375 3.43 30.88 -7.54
N ARG A 376 2.71 29.77 -7.38
CA ARG A 376 2.02 29.50 -6.12
C ARG A 376 3.08 29.20 -5.06
N ASP A 377 3.18 30.06 -4.05
CA ASP A 377 3.96 29.78 -2.83
C ASP A 377 3.47 28.45 -2.23
N THR A 378 4.19 27.39 -2.55
CA THR A 378 3.80 26.02 -2.23
C THR A 378 4.65 25.55 -1.07
N SER A 379 3.99 25.31 0.07
CA SER A 379 4.56 24.60 1.21
C SER A 379 4.06 23.16 1.21
N VAL A 380 4.95 22.20 1.47
CA VAL A 380 4.63 20.78 1.60
C VAL A 380 4.86 20.33 3.03
N SER A 381 3.78 19.96 3.71
CA SER A 381 3.79 19.43 5.07
C SER A 381 3.85 17.91 5.05
N ILE A 382 4.93 17.32 5.56
CA ILE A 382 5.05 15.86 5.72
C ILE A 382 4.66 15.51 7.16
N LEU A 383 3.54 14.81 7.34
CA LEU A 383 3.08 14.34 8.65
C LEU A 383 3.39 12.85 8.84
N VAL A 384 4.17 12.54 9.88
CA VAL A 384 4.65 11.19 10.21
C VAL A 384 3.94 10.67 11.45
N ASP A 385 3.34 9.49 11.37
CA ASP A 385 2.84 8.80 12.57
C ASP A 385 4.01 8.25 13.39
N SER A 386 3.96 8.44 14.71
CA SER A 386 4.91 7.89 15.69
C SER A 386 4.17 7.05 16.76
N SER A 387 3.09 6.38 16.33
CA SER A 387 2.33 5.39 17.11
C SER A 387 3.06 4.06 17.32
N GLY A 388 2.49 3.17 18.14
CA GLY A 388 3.07 1.86 18.45
C GLY A 388 3.24 0.95 17.23
N SER A 389 2.32 1.00 16.27
CA SER A 389 2.35 0.22 15.02
C SER A 389 3.44 0.63 14.03
N MET A 390 4.08 1.79 14.25
CA MET A 390 5.19 2.25 13.41
C MET A 390 6.56 1.67 13.84
N ARG A 391 6.65 0.94 14.95
CA ARG A 391 7.92 0.41 15.48
C ARG A 391 8.69 -0.45 14.46
N GLY A 392 10.02 -0.45 14.58
CA GLY A 392 10.90 -1.22 13.71
C GLY A 392 10.97 -0.67 12.28
N ARG A 393 10.85 -1.57 11.29
CA ARG A 393 11.10 -1.29 9.85
C ARG A 393 10.23 -0.14 9.32
N SER A 394 8.98 0.00 9.78
CA SER A 394 8.03 1.00 9.31
C SER A 394 8.47 2.44 9.58
N MET A 395 8.88 2.77 10.82
CA MET A 395 9.41 4.10 11.16
C MET A 395 10.71 4.40 10.41
N THR A 396 11.59 3.39 10.25
CA THR A 396 12.84 3.54 9.50
C THR A 396 12.58 3.90 8.04
N VAL A 397 11.65 3.20 7.37
CA VAL A 397 11.25 3.52 5.99
C VAL A 397 10.59 4.90 5.92
N ALA A 398 9.68 5.23 6.84
CA ALA A 398 9.01 6.53 6.88
C ALA A 398 10.00 7.70 7.07
N ALA A 399 10.99 7.56 7.95
CA ALA A 399 12.03 8.56 8.18
C ALA A 399 12.92 8.75 6.94
N ILE A 400 13.32 7.66 6.27
CA ILE A 400 14.08 7.72 5.02
C ILE A 400 13.25 8.42 3.93
N CYS A 401 11.98 8.05 3.75
CA CYS A 401 11.09 8.70 2.78
C CYS A 401 10.90 10.20 3.07
N ALA A 402 10.72 10.60 4.33
CA ALA A 402 10.57 12.00 4.71
C ALA A 402 11.83 12.84 4.40
N ASP A 403 13.02 12.33 4.74
CA ASP A 403 14.30 13.02 4.46
C ASP A 403 14.56 13.15 2.95
N ILE A 404 14.25 12.09 2.19
CA ILE A 404 14.32 12.07 0.72
C ILE A 404 13.40 13.11 0.09
N ILE A 405 12.12 13.13 0.50
CA ILE A 405 11.11 14.01 -0.09
C ILE A 405 11.40 15.47 0.29
N SER A 406 11.75 15.76 1.54
CA SER A 406 12.16 17.11 1.97
C SER A 406 13.36 17.60 1.16
N THR A 407 14.47 16.85 1.19
CA THR A 407 15.72 17.21 0.49
C THR A 407 15.50 17.41 -1.01
N THR A 408 14.59 16.63 -1.61
CA THR A 408 14.23 16.74 -3.03
C THR A 408 13.43 18.01 -3.34
N LEU A 409 12.45 18.34 -2.52
CA LEU A 409 11.61 19.53 -2.67
C LEU A 409 12.38 20.83 -2.38
N GLU A 410 13.26 20.81 -1.38
CA GLU A 410 14.12 21.95 -1.04
C GLU A 410 15.11 22.29 -2.17
N ARG A 411 15.65 21.27 -2.85
CA ARG A 411 16.43 21.45 -4.10
C ARG A 411 15.59 22.03 -5.25
N CYS A 412 14.28 21.86 -5.21
CA CYS A 412 13.32 22.49 -6.14
C CYS A 412 12.83 23.86 -5.64
N ASN A 413 13.42 24.41 -4.57
CA ASN A 413 13.05 25.68 -3.94
C ASN A 413 11.60 25.72 -3.39
N VAL A 414 11.05 24.56 -3.04
CA VAL A 414 9.74 24.40 -2.40
C VAL A 414 9.93 24.37 -0.87
N LYS A 415 9.10 25.09 -0.11
CA LYS A 415 9.17 25.08 1.37
C LYS A 415 8.65 23.75 1.91
N THR A 416 9.35 23.16 2.89
CA THR A 416 8.96 21.88 3.51
C THR A 416 9.01 21.94 5.03
N GLU A 417 8.01 21.35 5.68
CA GLU A 417 8.04 21.00 7.10
C GLU A 417 7.90 19.50 7.27
N VAL A 418 8.48 18.98 8.36
CA VAL A 418 8.35 17.58 8.77
C VAL A 418 7.83 17.56 10.20
N LEU A 419 6.61 17.08 10.35
CA LEU A 419 5.84 17.05 11.58
C LEU A 419 5.58 15.58 11.96
N GLY A 420 5.54 15.31 13.26
CA GLY A 420 5.18 14.01 13.82
C GLY A 420 3.96 14.12 14.72
N PHE A 421 3.23 13.03 14.91
CA PHE A 421 2.22 12.93 15.96
C PHE A 421 2.30 11.59 16.70
N THR A 422 1.99 11.60 18.00
CA THR A 422 1.82 10.39 18.82
C THR A 422 0.90 10.66 20.00
N THR A 423 0.51 9.63 20.75
CA THR A 423 -0.21 9.82 22.03
C THR A 423 0.76 9.96 23.18
N LYS A 424 0.52 10.93 24.08
CA LYS A 424 1.35 11.18 25.28
C LYS A 424 1.38 9.97 26.23
N GLN A 425 0.29 9.20 26.32
CA GLN A 425 0.16 8.01 27.18
C GLN A 425 -0.71 6.93 26.52
N TRP A 426 -0.22 5.67 26.53
CA TRP A 426 -0.85 4.54 25.83
C TRP A 426 -2.19 4.05 26.40
N LYS A 427 -2.45 4.25 27.70
CA LYS A 427 -3.70 3.82 28.38
C LYS A 427 -4.65 4.98 28.70
N GLY A 428 -4.50 6.10 27.99
CA GLY A 428 -5.30 7.31 28.15
C GLY A 428 -4.69 8.29 29.16
N GLY A 429 -4.71 9.58 28.80
CA GLY A 429 -3.97 10.62 29.50
C GLY A 429 -4.81 11.44 30.48
N GLU A 430 -4.39 12.67 30.73
CA GLU A 430 -5.07 13.62 31.62
C GLU A 430 -6.46 14.00 31.08
N SER A 431 -6.65 14.04 29.75
CA SER A 431 -7.97 14.15 29.10
C SER A 431 -8.95 13.04 29.52
N ARG A 432 -8.46 11.81 29.74
CA ARG A 432 -9.28 10.67 30.20
C ARG A 432 -9.61 10.77 31.68
N LYS A 433 -8.68 11.28 32.50
CA LYS A 433 -8.91 11.51 33.95
C LYS A 433 -9.99 12.57 34.15
N LEU A 434 -9.84 13.73 33.50
CA LEU A 434 -10.81 14.83 33.55
C LEU A 434 -12.21 14.37 33.12
N TRP A 435 -12.34 13.59 32.04
CA TRP A 435 -13.63 13.02 31.63
C TRP A 435 -14.27 12.09 32.67
N MET A 436 -13.48 11.36 33.46
CA MET A 436 -13.99 10.52 34.54
C MET A 436 -14.40 11.34 35.77
N GLU A 437 -13.72 12.45 36.03
CA GLU A 437 -14.05 13.42 37.10
C GLU A 437 -15.33 14.22 36.76
N ASP A 438 -15.49 14.65 35.51
CA ASP A 438 -16.67 15.35 34.97
C ASP A 438 -17.94 14.46 34.84
N GLY A 439 -17.95 13.27 35.45
CA GLY A 439 -19.11 12.39 35.48
C GLY A 439 -19.36 11.56 34.22
N LYS A 440 -18.34 11.36 33.38
CA LYS A 440 -18.36 10.53 32.16
C LYS A 440 -19.45 10.93 31.14
N PRO A 441 -19.52 12.19 30.68
CA PRO A 441 -20.50 12.65 29.70
C PRO A 441 -20.43 11.82 28.39
N GLU A 442 -21.61 11.51 27.84
CA GLU A 442 -21.76 10.65 26.67
C GLU A 442 -21.08 11.21 25.41
N ASN A 443 -20.63 10.29 24.54
CA ASN A 443 -19.98 10.59 23.26
C ASN A 443 -18.85 11.63 23.38
N PRO A 444 -17.83 11.44 24.24
CA PRO A 444 -16.83 12.46 24.53
C PRO A 444 -15.91 12.79 23.33
N GLY A 445 -15.70 11.84 22.42
CA GLY A 445 -14.70 11.95 21.35
C GLY A 445 -13.31 11.53 21.84
N ARG A 446 -12.25 12.18 21.34
CA ARG A 446 -10.85 11.89 21.73
C ARG A 446 -10.62 12.11 23.24
N LEU A 447 -10.21 11.05 23.94
CA LEU A 447 -9.83 11.04 25.36
C LEU A 447 -8.31 10.84 25.62
N ASN A 448 -7.51 10.71 24.57
CA ASN A 448 -6.05 10.64 24.68
C ASN A 448 -5.44 12.02 24.41
N ASP A 449 -4.44 12.40 25.20
CA ASP A 449 -3.62 13.58 24.96
C ASP A 449 -2.68 13.30 23.76
N ILE A 450 -2.57 14.24 22.83
CA ILE A 450 -1.66 14.14 21.67
C ILE A 450 -0.39 14.93 21.92
N ARG A 451 0.75 14.38 21.48
CA ARG A 451 2.00 15.10 21.31
C ARG A 451 2.27 15.30 19.82
N HIS A 452 2.35 16.54 19.37
CA HIS A 452 2.91 16.91 18.08
C HIS A 452 4.43 17.11 18.23
N ILE A 453 5.20 16.63 17.25
CA ILE A 453 6.66 16.72 17.22
C ILE A 453 7.08 17.52 16.00
N ILE A 454 7.82 18.61 16.17
CA ILE A 454 8.38 19.36 15.05
C ILE A 454 9.79 18.81 14.77
N PHE A 455 9.93 18.01 13.71
CA PHE A 455 11.24 17.56 13.23
C PHE A 455 11.93 18.62 12.36
N LYS A 456 11.14 19.40 11.60
CA LYS A 456 11.63 20.49 10.72
C LYS A 456 10.52 21.51 10.49
N SER A 457 10.84 22.82 10.64
CA SER A 457 9.93 23.91 10.26
C SER A 457 10.00 24.26 8.77
N ALA A 458 8.97 24.93 8.26
CA ALA A 458 8.90 25.43 6.88
C ALA A 458 9.54 26.82 6.66
N ASP A 459 10.16 27.41 7.68
CA ASP A 459 10.75 28.78 7.69
C ASP A 459 11.94 28.97 6.73
#